data_AF-A0A7V6LF99-F1
#
_entry.id   AF-A0A7V6LF99-F1
#
_cell.length_a   1.000
_cell.length_b   1.000
_cell.length_c   1.000
_cell.angle_alpha   90.00
_cell.angle_beta   90.00
_cell.angle_gamma   90.00
#
_symmetry.space_group_name_H-M   'P 1'
#
loop_
_entity.id
_entity.type
_entity.pdbx_description
1 polymer ?
#
loop_
_entity_poly.entity_id
_entity_poly.type
_entity_poly.pdbx_seq_one_letter_code
_entity_poly.pdbx_strand_id
1 'polypeptide(L)'
;MNYLSTRGKVPPVSAAEAIAAGVAPDGGLYVPEQIPEIDMQTMSNRAHSYFPQVVETILKAYLPDWSDEVIRSIVGDTYAEDSFGDNPAGVVQLNPYVDREYILHLDQGPTGSYKDYSLRLLPGLIRESARLTGGQSKWLLLAVTSGNTGNAALNSVTDAEDLALMVFFPRGGLTPLQISQLVALTNDSSYVSASPLNFDQLQAELRQCLIDQSLRSTLASHDVGLTTANSLNIARLIPQIAVYFHAYGQLLRQDKITPGESINFVIPAGNFGNALAAWYAAEMGLPVGRLILATNRNRALLDIVKHGRVRPNRQANYTMTPGMDVLMPANIERLLYQIASPPDKYAQYLIDNKDFKLDAADLKRLESRFAVGAIDEEPTIRAIARIYDETDYLVDPHTAAGMDIYERYRQATKDDAKTVFVTVASPLRYAKTVGAALFGERRVQKMSETELTEQVAAEAGLEDELAKWKGEDAGVLPELSAGTMRRTILEQLGVYEPGSPL
;
A
#
# COMPACT_ATOMS: atom_id res chain seq x y z
N MET A 1 -11.94 2.05 21.51
CA MET A 1 -10.89 3.09 21.26
C MET A 1 -11.38 4.03 20.18
N ASN A 2 -11.16 5.33 20.29
CA ASN A 2 -11.60 6.30 19.27
C ASN A 2 -10.54 6.55 18.19
N TYR A 3 -11.02 7.10 17.08
CA TYR A 3 -10.24 7.58 15.94
C TYR A 3 -10.51 9.06 15.72
N LEU A 4 -9.43 9.80 15.45
CA LEU A 4 -9.42 11.25 15.27
C LEU A 4 -9.14 11.60 13.81
N SER A 5 -9.67 12.72 13.33
CA SER A 5 -9.24 13.28 12.05
C SER A 5 -7.91 14.01 12.20
N THR A 6 -6.99 13.81 11.25
CA THR A 6 -5.73 14.55 11.15
C THR A 6 -5.91 16.06 10.97
N ARG A 7 -7.11 16.53 10.66
CA ARG A 7 -7.42 17.96 10.49
C ARG A 7 -8.17 18.56 11.67
N GLY A 8 -8.56 17.75 12.66
CA GLY A 8 -9.08 18.20 13.95
C GLY A 8 -10.42 18.94 13.91
N LYS A 9 -11.15 18.96 12.79
CA LYS A 9 -12.39 19.74 12.63
C LYS A 9 -13.66 18.91 12.77
N VAL A 10 -13.54 17.66 13.21
CA VAL A 10 -14.66 16.74 13.45
C VAL A 10 -14.51 16.01 14.78
N PRO A 11 -15.61 15.60 15.44
CA PRO A 11 -15.55 14.80 16.65
C PRO A 11 -14.82 13.47 16.46
N PRO A 12 -14.26 12.88 17.54
CA PRO A 12 -13.79 11.50 17.53
C PRO A 12 -14.90 10.53 17.12
N VAL A 13 -14.53 9.46 16.43
CA VAL A 13 -15.44 8.39 16.00
C VAL A 13 -14.92 7.02 16.45
N SER A 14 -15.78 6.01 16.47
CA SER A 14 -15.36 4.63 16.68
C SER A 14 -14.50 4.10 15.52
N ALA A 15 -13.79 2.99 15.75
CA ALA A 15 -13.03 2.31 14.70
C ALA A 15 -13.90 1.88 13.52
N ALA A 16 -15.10 1.37 13.81
CA ALA A 16 -16.07 0.94 12.80
C ALA A 16 -16.51 2.12 11.91
N GLU A 17 -16.83 3.27 12.52
CA GLU A 17 -17.17 4.48 11.77
C GLU A 17 -16.01 4.99 10.91
N ALA A 18 -14.78 4.98 11.43
CA ALA A 18 -13.59 5.39 10.68
C ALA A 18 -13.31 4.49 9.46
N ILE A 19 -13.48 3.17 9.61
CA ILE A 19 -13.31 2.19 8.53
C ILE A 19 -14.43 2.33 7.48
N ALA A 20 -15.68 2.44 7.93
CA ALA A 20 -16.84 2.64 7.07
C ALA A 20 -16.73 3.94 6.26
N ALA A 21 -16.38 5.06 6.90
CA ALA A 21 -16.25 6.35 6.21
C ALA A 21 -15.04 6.42 5.27
N GLY A 22 -13.93 5.76 5.64
CA GLY A 22 -12.66 5.76 4.91
C GLY A 22 -11.86 7.07 5.04
N VAL A 23 -12.52 8.22 4.90
CA VAL A 23 -11.95 9.58 5.07
C VAL A 23 -12.87 10.39 5.97
N ALA A 24 -12.31 11.26 6.81
CA ALA A 24 -13.09 12.11 7.71
C ALA A 24 -13.87 13.19 6.96
N PRO A 25 -15.02 13.68 7.47
CA PRO A 25 -15.83 14.69 6.80
C PRO A 25 -15.11 16.03 6.51
N ASP A 26 -14.06 16.37 7.26
CA ASP A 26 -13.20 17.54 7.01
C ASP A 26 -12.11 17.27 5.94
N GLY A 27 -12.17 16.12 5.28
CA GLY A 27 -11.20 15.62 4.30
C GLY A 27 -9.90 15.11 4.91
N GLY A 28 -9.81 15.02 6.24
CA GLY A 28 -8.66 14.47 6.95
C GLY A 28 -8.64 12.95 6.93
N LEU A 29 -7.52 12.37 7.34
CA LEU A 29 -7.37 10.93 7.48
C LEU A 29 -7.58 10.53 8.93
N TYR A 30 -8.25 9.41 9.15
CA TYR A 30 -8.39 8.85 10.49
C TYR A 30 -7.06 8.30 11.01
N VAL A 31 -6.77 8.58 12.27
CA VAL A 31 -5.67 8.03 13.09
C VAL A 31 -6.24 7.58 14.44
N PRO A 32 -5.66 6.56 15.10
CA PRO A 32 -6.11 6.18 16.43
C PRO A 32 -5.78 7.28 17.44
N GLU A 33 -6.65 7.47 18.43
CA GLU A 33 -6.42 8.43 19.53
C GLU A 33 -5.17 8.09 20.35
N GLN A 34 -4.83 6.80 20.44
CA GLN A 34 -3.60 6.31 21.04
C GLN A 34 -3.05 5.14 20.20
N ILE A 35 -1.73 5.08 20.04
CA ILE A 35 -1.05 3.90 19.48
C ILE A 35 -0.95 2.85 20.60
N PRO A 36 -1.56 1.66 20.46
CA PRO A 36 -1.49 0.61 21.47
C PRO A 36 -0.07 0.04 21.56
N GLU A 37 0.39 -0.28 22.77
CA GLU A 37 1.70 -0.87 22.99
C GLU A 37 1.60 -2.42 23.05
N ILE A 38 2.61 -3.10 22.52
CA ILE A 38 2.82 -4.54 22.65
C ILE A 38 4.17 -4.74 23.32
N ASP A 39 4.16 -5.28 24.54
CA ASP A 39 5.40 -5.51 25.26
C ASP A 39 6.26 -6.63 24.63
N MET A 40 7.57 -6.57 24.89
CA MET A 40 8.54 -7.53 24.35
C MET A 40 8.27 -8.97 24.80
N GLN A 41 7.65 -9.16 25.95
CA GLN A 41 7.30 -10.51 26.44
C GLN A 41 6.20 -11.13 25.57
N THR A 42 5.15 -10.36 25.28
CA THR A 42 4.05 -10.73 24.38
C THR A 42 4.59 -11.00 22.99
N MET A 43 5.48 -10.14 22.48
CA MET A 43 6.14 -10.38 21.19
C MET A 43 6.95 -11.68 21.19
N SER A 44 7.77 -11.92 22.21
CA SER A 44 8.61 -13.11 22.30
C SER A 44 7.78 -14.39 22.41
N ASN A 45 6.72 -14.37 23.23
CA ASN A 45 5.78 -15.48 23.36
C ASN A 45 5.04 -15.77 22.04
N ARG A 46 4.85 -14.75 21.20
CA ARG A 46 4.23 -14.85 19.87
C ARG A 46 5.24 -14.97 18.73
N ALA A 47 6.54 -15.08 19.01
CA ALA A 47 7.56 -15.24 17.97
C ALA A 47 7.31 -16.51 17.12
N HIS A 48 6.64 -17.51 17.70
CA HIS A 48 6.23 -18.75 17.04
C HIS A 48 4.87 -18.68 16.34
N SER A 49 4.13 -17.59 16.47
CA SER A 49 2.83 -17.42 15.82
C SER A 49 2.97 -17.45 14.30
N TYR A 50 2.00 -18.08 13.67
CA TYR A 50 1.76 -18.02 12.23
C TYR A 50 1.24 -16.63 11.86
N PHE A 51 1.43 -16.21 10.60
CA PHE A 51 1.12 -14.84 10.16
C PHE A 51 -0.31 -14.37 10.50
N PRO A 52 -1.39 -15.13 10.22
CA PRO A 52 -2.76 -14.82 10.62
C PRO A 52 -2.90 -14.46 12.11
N GLN A 53 -2.25 -15.20 13.00
CA GLN A 53 -2.35 -14.98 14.45
C GLN A 53 -1.67 -13.67 14.88
N VAL A 54 -0.62 -13.27 14.16
CA VAL A 54 -0.01 -11.93 14.33
C VAL A 54 -0.99 -10.86 13.88
N VAL A 55 -1.65 -11.04 12.73
CA VAL A 55 -2.67 -10.10 12.24
C VAL A 55 -3.84 -9.98 13.21
N GLU A 56 -4.36 -11.09 13.76
CA GLU A 56 -5.40 -11.07 14.80
C GLU A 56 -4.97 -10.24 16.01
N THR A 57 -3.72 -10.39 16.45
CA THR A 57 -3.18 -9.66 17.62
C THR A 57 -3.18 -8.15 17.36
N ILE A 58 -2.71 -7.74 16.18
CA ILE A 58 -2.68 -6.33 15.78
C ILE A 58 -4.11 -5.79 15.62
N LEU A 59 -5.00 -6.52 14.95
CA LEU A 59 -6.39 -6.09 14.76
C LEU A 59 -7.12 -5.92 16.09
N LYS A 60 -6.96 -6.85 17.05
CA LYS A 60 -7.57 -6.73 18.38
C LYS A 60 -7.09 -5.51 19.15
N ALA A 61 -5.81 -5.15 19.02
CA ALA A 61 -5.25 -3.97 19.66
C ALA A 61 -5.87 -2.67 19.11
N TYR A 62 -6.15 -2.62 17.80
CA TYR A 62 -6.74 -1.45 17.15
C TYR A 62 -8.28 -1.44 17.13
N LEU A 63 -8.92 -2.60 17.27
CA LEU A 63 -10.36 -2.82 17.20
C LEU A 63 -10.87 -3.47 18.51
N PRO A 64 -10.64 -2.86 19.69
CA PRO A 64 -10.96 -3.49 20.98
C PRO A 64 -12.46 -3.72 21.19
N ASP A 65 -13.31 -3.02 20.43
CA ASP A 65 -14.77 -3.10 20.53
C ASP A 65 -15.35 -4.20 19.61
N TRP A 66 -14.51 -4.90 18.85
CA TRP A 66 -14.91 -5.98 17.94
C TRP A 66 -14.78 -7.35 18.61
N SER A 67 -15.65 -8.29 18.25
CA SER A 67 -15.55 -9.64 18.83
C SER A 67 -14.34 -10.41 18.30
N ASP A 68 -13.69 -11.16 19.19
CA ASP A 68 -12.59 -12.05 18.86
C ASP A 68 -12.93 -13.08 17.77
N GLU A 69 -14.18 -13.55 17.76
CA GLU A 69 -14.68 -14.51 16.77
C GLU A 69 -14.74 -13.89 15.38
N VAL A 70 -15.27 -12.67 15.25
CA VAL A 70 -15.34 -11.96 13.97
C VAL A 70 -13.95 -11.65 13.43
N ILE A 71 -13.04 -11.15 14.27
CA ILE A 71 -11.65 -10.89 13.84
C ILE A 71 -11.00 -12.19 13.34
N ARG A 72 -11.14 -13.30 14.08
CA ARG A 72 -10.58 -14.59 13.68
C ARG A 72 -11.16 -15.10 12.37
N SER A 73 -12.48 -14.95 12.16
CA SER A 73 -13.14 -15.35 10.91
C SER A 73 -12.56 -14.57 9.73
N ILE A 74 -12.59 -13.22 9.81
CA ILE A 74 -12.11 -12.35 8.72
C ILE A 74 -10.64 -12.65 8.36
N VAL A 75 -9.79 -12.83 9.39
CA VAL A 75 -8.37 -13.13 9.19
C VAL A 75 -8.17 -14.54 8.62
N GLY A 76 -8.87 -15.54 9.15
CA GLY A 76 -8.79 -16.93 8.70
C GLY A 76 -9.20 -17.08 7.23
N ASP A 77 -10.31 -16.46 6.83
CA ASP A 77 -10.80 -16.47 5.46
C ASP A 77 -9.84 -15.76 4.50
N THR A 78 -9.19 -14.68 4.96
CA THR A 78 -8.30 -13.87 4.12
C THR A 78 -6.97 -14.54 3.82
N TYR A 79 -6.35 -15.13 4.83
CA TYR A 79 -5.00 -15.69 4.75
C TYR A 79 -5.00 -17.21 4.77
N ALA A 80 -6.08 -17.82 4.28
CA ALA A 80 -6.16 -19.25 4.05
C ALA A 80 -5.06 -19.72 3.10
N GLU A 81 -4.67 -20.99 3.24
CA GLU A 81 -3.56 -21.61 2.50
C GLU A 81 -3.77 -21.60 0.97
N ASP A 82 -5.02 -21.69 0.52
CA ASP A 82 -5.38 -21.57 -0.90
C ASP A 82 -5.10 -20.19 -1.49
N SER A 83 -5.06 -19.16 -0.65
CA SER A 83 -4.89 -17.76 -1.03
C SER A 83 -3.45 -17.28 -0.88
N PHE A 84 -2.76 -17.69 0.19
CA PHE A 84 -1.42 -17.19 0.53
C PHE A 84 -0.36 -18.28 0.77
N GLY A 85 -0.73 -19.56 0.61
CA GLY A 85 0.15 -20.69 0.93
C GLY A 85 0.37 -20.87 2.43
N ASP A 86 1.40 -21.66 2.76
CA ASP A 86 1.78 -22.06 4.12
C ASP A 86 2.72 -21.06 4.82
N ASN A 87 3.27 -20.09 4.07
CA ASN A 87 4.12 -19.04 4.59
C ASN A 87 3.81 -17.68 3.93
N PRO A 88 2.68 -17.03 4.29
CA PRO A 88 2.19 -15.83 3.65
C PRO A 88 3.28 -14.77 3.57
N ALA A 89 3.90 -14.42 4.70
CA ALA A 89 4.91 -13.36 4.83
C ALA A 89 6.28 -13.91 5.28
N GLY A 90 6.89 -14.76 4.44
CA GLY A 90 8.18 -15.40 4.74
C GLY A 90 9.36 -14.43 4.82
N VAL A 91 10.27 -14.69 5.78
CA VAL A 91 11.58 -14.03 5.86
C VAL A 91 12.69 -15.02 5.56
N VAL A 92 13.50 -14.68 4.56
CA VAL A 92 14.67 -15.47 4.13
C VAL A 92 15.95 -14.64 4.20
N GLN A 93 17.08 -15.29 4.41
CA GLN A 93 18.37 -14.64 4.31
C GLN A 93 18.74 -14.48 2.84
N LEU A 94 19.07 -13.26 2.40
CA LEU A 94 19.34 -12.96 0.98
C LEU A 94 20.59 -13.70 0.48
N ASN A 95 21.67 -13.62 1.25
CA ASN A 95 22.93 -14.28 0.95
C ASN A 95 23.41 -15.02 2.21
N PRO A 96 23.63 -16.35 2.16
CA PRO A 96 24.00 -17.15 3.32
C PRO A 96 25.34 -16.73 3.95
N TYR A 97 26.21 -16.06 3.19
CA TYR A 97 27.49 -15.53 3.67
C TYR A 97 27.39 -14.12 4.27
N VAL A 98 26.20 -13.51 4.24
CA VAL A 98 25.94 -12.16 4.75
C VAL A 98 24.84 -12.22 5.81
N ASP A 99 25.23 -12.30 7.08
CA ASP A 99 24.31 -12.52 8.21
C ASP A 99 23.52 -11.26 8.66
N ARG A 100 23.43 -10.24 7.79
CA ARG A 100 22.75 -8.97 8.08
C ARG A 100 21.64 -8.62 7.08
N GLU A 101 21.49 -9.36 5.99
CA GLU A 101 20.62 -9.00 4.86
C GLU A 101 19.53 -10.06 4.68
N TYR A 102 18.27 -9.64 4.85
CA TYR A 102 17.09 -10.52 4.83
C TYR A 102 16.02 -9.96 3.91
N ILE A 103 15.25 -10.82 3.26
CA ILE A 103 14.11 -10.45 2.42
C ILE A 103 12.82 -10.84 3.14
N LEU A 104 11.86 -9.92 3.21
CA LEU A 104 10.49 -10.19 3.62
C LEU A 104 9.61 -10.26 2.37
N HIS A 105 9.11 -11.46 2.07
CA HIS A 105 8.25 -11.74 0.94
C HIS A 105 6.82 -11.26 1.17
N LEU A 106 6.44 -10.13 0.58
CA LEU A 106 5.05 -9.65 0.55
C LEU A 106 4.43 -9.78 -0.85
N ASP A 107 4.88 -10.75 -1.63
CA ASP A 107 4.43 -11.08 -2.98
C ASP A 107 3.77 -12.46 -3.07
N GLN A 108 3.41 -13.07 -1.94
CA GLN A 108 2.83 -14.42 -1.90
C GLN A 108 1.30 -14.44 -2.05
N GLY A 109 0.66 -13.26 -2.11
CA GLY A 109 -0.79 -13.16 -2.28
C GLY A 109 -1.24 -13.49 -3.71
N PRO A 110 -2.56 -13.60 -3.96
CA PRO A 110 -3.11 -14.00 -5.25
C PRO A 110 -2.72 -13.08 -6.42
N THR A 111 -2.42 -11.81 -6.12
CA THR A 111 -1.97 -10.84 -7.12
C THR A 111 -0.48 -10.56 -6.99
N GLY A 112 0.33 -11.32 -6.26
CA GLY A 112 1.78 -11.14 -6.26
C GLY A 112 2.22 -9.75 -5.82
N SER A 113 1.51 -9.14 -4.87
CA SER A 113 1.71 -7.76 -4.46
C SER A 113 1.37 -7.56 -3.00
N TYR A 114 2.16 -6.74 -2.29
CA TYR A 114 1.94 -6.49 -0.86
C TYR A 114 0.56 -5.87 -0.57
N LYS A 115 -0.10 -5.33 -1.61
CA LYS A 115 -1.44 -4.77 -1.51
C LYS A 115 -2.46 -5.83 -1.11
N ASP A 116 -2.25 -7.11 -1.46
CA ASP A 116 -3.14 -8.24 -1.15
C ASP A 116 -3.37 -8.38 0.35
N TYR A 117 -2.29 -8.21 1.14
CA TYR A 117 -2.30 -8.35 2.59
C TYR A 117 -3.28 -7.44 3.33
N SER A 118 -3.66 -6.32 2.72
CA SER A 118 -4.59 -5.37 3.34
C SER A 118 -5.91 -5.27 2.57
N LEU A 119 -5.89 -5.49 1.25
CA LEU A 119 -7.11 -5.43 0.44
C LEU A 119 -8.00 -6.64 0.64
N ARG A 120 -7.43 -7.86 0.77
CA ARG A 120 -8.26 -9.05 0.96
C ARG A 120 -8.99 -9.06 2.30
N LEU A 121 -8.46 -8.39 3.33
CA LEU A 121 -9.17 -8.17 4.60
C LEU A 121 -10.28 -7.13 4.50
N LEU A 122 -10.14 -6.16 3.60
CA LEU A 122 -11.00 -4.97 3.57
C LEU A 122 -12.49 -5.30 3.43
N PRO A 123 -12.95 -6.22 2.56
CA PRO A 123 -14.35 -6.65 2.50
C PRO A 123 -14.93 -7.03 3.87
N GLY A 124 -14.27 -7.93 4.61
CA GLY A 124 -14.73 -8.38 5.92
C GLY A 124 -14.76 -7.23 6.93
N LEU A 125 -13.75 -6.37 6.91
CA LEU A 125 -13.70 -5.20 7.78
C LEU A 125 -14.81 -4.19 7.47
N ILE A 126 -15.14 -3.97 6.20
CA ILE A 126 -16.24 -3.08 5.80
C ILE A 126 -17.59 -3.66 6.23
N ARG A 127 -17.84 -4.95 6.00
CA ARG A 127 -19.09 -5.62 6.42
C ARG A 127 -19.32 -5.54 7.92
N GLU A 128 -18.31 -5.85 8.71
CA GLU A 128 -18.44 -5.78 10.16
C GLU A 128 -18.59 -4.33 10.64
N SER A 129 -17.87 -3.38 10.01
CA SER A 129 -18.05 -1.96 10.31
C SER A 129 -19.49 -1.51 10.04
N ALA A 130 -20.04 -1.87 8.87
CA ALA A 130 -21.41 -1.56 8.50
C ALA A 130 -22.42 -2.15 9.49
N ARG A 131 -22.21 -3.41 9.92
CA ARG A 131 -23.05 -4.06 10.93
C ARG A 131 -23.01 -3.32 12.26
N LEU A 132 -21.83 -2.94 12.74
CA LEU A 132 -21.65 -2.26 14.02
C LEU A 132 -22.20 -0.83 14.02
N THR A 133 -22.16 -0.14 12.87
CA THR A 133 -22.71 1.22 12.74
C THR A 133 -24.19 1.25 12.36
N GLY A 134 -24.84 0.10 12.13
CA GLY A 134 -26.19 0.05 11.58
C GLY A 134 -26.30 0.71 10.20
N GLY A 135 -25.23 0.58 9.40
CA GLY A 135 -25.08 1.21 8.08
C GLY A 135 -25.80 0.46 6.96
N GLN A 136 -25.44 0.81 5.73
CA GLN A 136 -26.03 0.24 4.52
C GLN A 136 -25.68 -1.24 4.32
N SER A 137 -26.58 -1.97 3.66
CA SER A 137 -26.38 -3.39 3.35
C SER A 137 -25.44 -3.63 2.16
N LYS A 138 -25.31 -2.66 1.26
CA LYS A 138 -24.39 -2.69 0.12
C LYS A 138 -23.36 -1.58 0.21
N TRP A 139 -22.18 -1.79 -0.35
CA TRP A 139 -21.10 -0.79 -0.32
C TRP A 139 -20.43 -0.61 -1.66
N LEU A 140 -20.28 0.64 -2.07
CA LEU A 140 -19.42 1.05 -3.18
C LEU A 140 -18.04 1.45 -2.63
N LEU A 141 -17.01 0.76 -3.11
CA LEU A 141 -15.62 1.08 -2.89
C LEU A 141 -15.08 1.86 -4.09
N LEU A 142 -14.39 2.97 -3.82
CA LEU A 142 -13.63 3.70 -4.83
C LEU A 142 -12.13 3.38 -4.71
N ALA A 143 -11.47 3.15 -5.82
CA ALA A 143 -10.03 2.94 -5.90
C ALA A 143 -9.39 3.80 -6.99
N VAL A 144 -8.25 4.43 -6.68
CA VAL A 144 -7.32 4.99 -7.66
C VAL A 144 -6.05 4.14 -7.69
N THR A 145 -5.55 3.79 -8.87
CA THR A 145 -4.35 2.97 -9.00
C THR A 145 -3.33 3.56 -9.97
N SER A 146 -2.05 3.38 -9.64
CA SER A 146 -0.89 3.55 -10.54
C SER A 146 -0.17 2.22 -10.77
N GLY A 147 -0.80 1.09 -10.42
CA GLY A 147 -0.20 -0.24 -10.57
C GLY A 147 -1.02 -1.31 -9.86
N ASN A 148 -0.42 -1.98 -8.89
CA ASN A 148 -0.95 -3.21 -8.28
C ASN A 148 -2.21 -3.01 -7.41
N THR A 149 -2.54 -1.77 -7.01
CA THR A 149 -3.69 -1.51 -6.12
C THR A 149 -5.01 -1.92 -6.76
N GLY A 150 -5.19 -1.66 -8.06
CA GLY A 150 -6.42 -2.00 -8.79
C GLY A 150 -6.64 -3.51 -8.86
N ASN A 151 -5.61 -4.28 -9.24
CA ASN A 151 -5.69 -5.74 -9.33
C ASN A 151 -6.03 -6.38 -7.98
N ALA A 152 -5.30 -6.00 -6.94
CA ALA A 152 -5.55 -6.50 -5.59
C ALA A 152 -6.93 -6.10 -5.06
N ALA A 153 -7.46 -4.94 -5.47
CA ALA A 153 -8.77 -4.47 -5.03
C ALA A 153 -9.88 -5.22 -5.75
N LEU A 154 -9.81 -5.38 -7.07
CA LEU A 154 -10.77 -6.17 -7.84
C LEU A 154 -10.80 -7.62 -7.37
N ASN A 155 -9.62 -8.24 -7.20
CA ASN A 155 -9.51 -9.60 -6.68
C ASN A 155 -10.12 -9.77 -5.28
N SER A 156 -10.11 -8.71 -4.45
CA SER A 156 -10.71 -8.77 -3.11
C SER A 156 -12.24 -8.74 -3.12
N VAL A 157 -12.88 -8.29 -4.20
CA VAL A 157 -14.34 -8.13 -4.28
C VAL A 157 -15.00 -9.02 -5.34
N THR A 158 -14.24 -9.86 -6.05
CA THR A 158 -14.73 -10.64 -7.21
C THR A 158 -15.98 -11.47 -6.90
N ASP A 159 -16.08 -12.03 -5.68
CA ASP A 159 -17.20 -12.90 -5.28
C ASP A 159 -18.12 -12.24 -4.24
N ALA A 160 -18.05 -10.92 -4.08
CA ALA A 160 -18.80 -10.18 -3.08
C ALA A 160 -20.08 -9.55 -3.65
N GLU A 161 -21.24 -10.16 -3.44
CA GLU A 161 -22.53 -9.65 -3.93
C GLU A 161 -22.97 -8.31 -3.28
N ASP A 162 -22.45 -8.03 -2.09
CA ASP A 162 -22.75 -6.84 -1.28
C ASP A 162 -21.75 -5.70 -1.51
N LEU A 163 -20.69 -5.93 -2.29
CA LEU A 163 -19.64 -4.95 -2.55
C LEU A 163 -19.50 -4.66 -4.05
N ALA A 164 -19.50 -3.38 -4.39
CA ALA A 164 -19.14 -2.89 -5.71
C ALA A 164 -17.80 -2.15 -5.67
N LEU A 165 -17.05 -2.15 -6.77
CA LEU A 165 -15.76 -1.46 -6.85
C LEU A 165 -15.61 -0.66 -8.15
N MET A 166 -15.31 0.63 -8.02
CA MET A 166 -14.92 1.48 -9.13
C MET A 166 -13.42 1.80 -9.05
N VAL A 167 -12.66 1.39 -10.07
CA VAL A 167 -11.22 1.62 -10.19
C VAL A 167 -10.93 2.64 -11.28
N PHE A 168 -10.21 3.70 -10.90
CA PHE A 168 -9.75 4.75 -11.80
C PHE A 168 -8.22 4.76 -11.89
N PHE A 169 -7.67 5.03 -13.08
CA PHE A 169 -6.23 5.13 -13.26
C PHE A 169 -5.83 6.18 -14.31
N PRO A 170 -4.63 6.77 -14.22
CA PRO A 170 -4.13 7.72 -15.21
C PRO A 170 -3.93 7.05 -16.57
N ARG A 171 -4.32 7.71 -17.65
CA ARG A 171 -4.04 7.28 -19.02
C ARG A 171 -2.52 7.21 -19.21
N GLY A 172 -2.03 6.05 -19.64
CA GLY A 172 -0.60 5.77 -19.79
C GLY A 172 0.14 5.52 -18.47
N GLY A 173 -0.55 5.51 -17.33
CA GLY A 173 0.03 5.22 -16.02
C GLY A 173 0.12 3.72 -15.69
N LEU A 174 -0.43 2.85 -16.53
CA LEU A 174 -0.38 1.39 -16.41
C LEU A 174 0.20 0.77 -17.69
N THR A 175 0.86 -0.38 -17.55
CA THR A 175 1.31 -1.21 -18.68
C THR A 175 0.14 -1.93 -19.35
N PRO A 176 0.27 -2.36 -20.62
CA PRO A 176 -0.76 -3.16 -21.29
C PRO A 176 -1.14 -4.43 -20.51
N LEU A 177 -0.16 -5.18 -19.99
CA LEU A 177 -0.42 -6.35 -19.14
C LEU A 177 -1.21 -6.01 -17.88
N GLN A 178 -0.86 -4.92 -17.18
CA GLN A 178 -1.63 -4.50 -16.00
C GLN A 178 -3.07 -4.13 -16.36
N ILE A 179 -3.29 -3.50 -17.51
CA ILE A 179 -4.64 -3.17 -17.99
C ILE A 179 -5.42 -4.45 -18.30
N SER A 180 -4.82 -5.39 -19.03
CA SER A 180 -5.39 -6.71 -19.34
C SER A 180 -5.82 -7.46 -18.08
N GLN A 181 -4.99 -7.46 -17.03
CA GLN A 181 -5.32 -8.08 -15.75
C GLN A 181 -6.48 -7.39 -15.04
N LEU A 182 -6.56 -6.05 -15.09
CA LEU A 182 -7.71 -5.34 -14.52
C LEU A 182 -9.01 -5.73 -15.24
N VAL A 183 -8.99 -5.78 -16.57
CA VAL A 183 -10.16 -6.16 -17.39
C VAL A 183 -10.61 -7.58 -17.08
N ALA A 184 -9.66 -8.53 -17.02
CA ALA A 184 -9.95 -9.93 -16.70
C ALA A 184 -10.58 -10.14 -15.31
N LEU A 185 -10.36 -9.20 -14.38
CA LEU A 185 -10.94 -9.23 -13.03
C LEU A 185 -12.28 -8.47 -12.93
N THR A 186 -12.75 -7.84 -14.02
CA THR A 186 -14.03 -7.13 -13.99
C THR A 186 -15.22 -8.08 -14.07
N ASN A 187 -16.24 -7.79 -13.28
CA ASN A 187 -17.55 -8.42 -13.25
C ASN A 187 -18.67 -7.35 -13.17
N ASP A 188 -19.92 -7.79 -13.08
CA ASP A 188 -21.12 -6.92 -13.00
C ASP A 188 -21.12 -5.93 -11.81
N SER A 189 -20.33 -6.19 -10.77
CA SER A 189 -20.20 -5.33 -9.58
C SER A 189 -18.93 -4.47 -9.61
N SER A 190 -18.24 -4.41 -10.75
CA SER A 190 -17.00 -3.66 -10.87
C SER A 190 -16.98 -2.77 -12.11
N TYR A 191 -16.24 -1.67 -12.02
CA TYR A 191 -16.06 -0.75 -13.12
C TYR A 191 -14.63 -0.25 -13.14
N VAL A 192 -13.99 -0.27 -14.31
CA VAL A 192 -12.60 0.14 -14.50
C VAL A 192 -12.55 1.21 -15.58
N SER A 193 -11.92 2.35 -15.27
CA SER A 193 -11.83 3.45 -16.23
C SER A 193 -10.50 4.21 -16.19
N ALA A 194 -10.01 4.54 -17.39
CA ALA A 194 -8.85 5.40 -17.57
C ALA A 194 -9.25 6.88 -17.51
N SER A 195 -8.38 7.76 -16.99
CA SER A 195 -8.62 9.21 -16.89
C SER A 195 -7.44 10.02 -17.42
N PRO A 196 -7.65 11.21 -18.02
CA PRO A 196 -6.55 12.10 -18.41
C PRO A 196 -5.80 12.73 -17.22
N LEU A 197 -6.32 12.58 -16.01
CA LEU A 197 -5.71 13.10 -14.77
C LEU A 197 -4.57 12.19 -14.29
N ASN A 198 -3.58 12.78 -13.61
CA ASN A 198 -2.53 12.01 -12.95
C ASN A 198 -3.04 11.35 -11.64
N PHE A 199 -2.22 10.49 -11.04
CA PHE A 199 -2.58 9.71 -9.86
C PHE A 199 -3.03 10.60 -8.68
N ASP A 200 -2.27 11.65 -8.36
CA ASP A 200 -2.57 12.55 -7.25
C ASP A 200 -3.87 13.36 -7.49
N GLN A 201 -4.13 13.78 -8.73
CA GLN A 201 -5.36 14.47 -9.12
C GLN A 201 -6.59 13.55 -8.99
N LEU A 202 -6.50 12.31 -9.47
CA LEU A 202 -7.54 11.31 -9.28
C LEU A 202 -7.80 11.02 -7.81
N GLN A 203 -6.74 10.89 -7.01
CA GLN A 203 -6.85 10.66 -5.58
C GLN A 203 -7.51 11.86 -4.86
N ALA A 204 -7.26 13.08 -5.33
CA ALA A 204 -7.95 14.28 -4.84
C ALA A 204 -9.44 14.26 -5.20
N GLU A 205 -9.80 13.92 -6.45
CA GLU A 205 -11.21 13.79 -6.87
C GLU A 205 -11.95 12.70 -6.09
N LEU A 206 -11.30 11.54 -5.88
CA LEU A 206 -11.84 10.46 -5.06
C LEU A 206 -12.10 10.96 -3.63
N ARG A 207 -11.15 11.70 -3.03
CA ARG A 207 -11.31 12.28 -1.69
C ARG A 207 -12.52 13.23 -1.63
N GLN A 208 -12.73 14.05 -2.67
CA GLN A 208 -13.90 14.93 -2.75
C GLN A 208 -15.21 14.15 -2.82
N CYS A 209 -15.27 13.07 -3.61
CA CYS A 209 -16.45 12.22 -3.69
C CYS A 209 -16.78 11.59 -2.33
N LEU A 210 -15.77 11.16 -1.56
CA LEU A 210 -15.99 10.56 -0.24
C LEU A 210 -16.59 11.53 0.78
N ILE A 211 -16.31 12.84 0.69
CA ILE A 211 -16.82 13.84 1.64
C ILE A 211 -18.04 14.63 1.11
N ASP A 212 -18.48 14.34 -0.12
CA ASP A 212 -19.68 14.95 -0.70
C ASP A 212 -20.94 14.40 -0.03
N GLN A 213 -21.54 15.22 0.85
CA GLN A 213 -22.77 14.88 1.57
C GLN A 213 -23.96 14.62 0.65
N SER A 214 -24.05 15.32 -0.50
CA SER A 214 -25.13 15.09 -1.46
C SER A 214 -24.97 13.72 -2.09
N LEU A 215 -23.76 13.38 -2.56
CA LEU A 215 -23.49 12.05 -3.13
C LEU A 215 -23.77 10.95 -2.10
N ARG A 216 -23.26 11.08 -0.87
CA ARG A 216 -23.51 10.09 0.20
C ARG A 216 -24.99 9.93 0.50
N SER A 217 -25.75 11.01 0.56
CA SER A 217 -27.20 10.97 0.81
C SER A 217 -27.95 10.27 -0.32
N THR A 218 -27.59 10.54 -1.57
CA THR A 218 -28.17 9.90 -2.75
C THR A 218 -27.87 8.40 -2.79
N LEU A 219 -26.66 7.97 -2.43
CA LEU A 219 -26.30 6.55 -2.37
C LEU A 219 -27.00 5.85 -1.19
N ALA A 220 -27.06 6.51 -0.03
CA ALA A 220 -27.74 5.97 1.15
C ALA A 220 -29.25 5.76 0.91
N SER A 221 -29.91 6.62 0.11
CA SER A 221 -31.33 6.41 -0.26
C SER A 221 -31.56 5.17 -1.13
N HIS A 222 -30.49 4.61 -1.70
CA HIS A 222 -30.48 3.36 -2.46
C HIS A 222 -29.84 2.20 -1.67
N ASP A 223 -29.67 2.36 -0.36
CA ASP A 223 -29.02 1.39 0.54
C ASP A 223 -27.58 1.03 0.13
N VAL A 224 -26.86 2.03 -0.39
CA VAL A 224 -25.44 1.91 -0.78
C VAL A 224 -24.57 2.85 0.08
N GLY A 225 -23.66 2.26 0.85
CA GLY A 225 -22.59 2.98 1.55
C GLY A 225 -21.45 3.34 0.60
N LEU A 226 -20.69 4.40 0.92
CA LEU A 226 -19.55 4.85 0.11
C LEU A 226 -18.26 4.86 0.93
N THR A 227 -17.24 4.18 0.44
CA THR A 227 -15.90 4.13 1.05
C THR A 227 -14.80 4.01 -0.01
N THR A 228 -13.55 3.86 0.43
CA THR A 228 -12.40 3.69 -0.47
C THR A 228 -11.57 2.46 -0.16
N ALA A 229 -11.07 1.82 -1.22
CA ALA A 229 -10.10 0.74 -1.15
C ALA A 229 -8.64 1.24 -1.09
N ASN A 230 -8.39 2.54 -1.27
CA ASN A 230 -7.05 3.11 -1.17
C ASN A 230 -6.54 3.15 0.28
N SER A 231 -5.22 3.34 0.43
CA SER A 231 -4.55 3.56 1.72
C SER A 231 -4.96 4.84 2.46
N LEU A 232 -5.96 5.55 1.97
CA LEU A 232 -6.68 6.59 2.71
C LEU A 232 -7.49 5.96 3.85
N ASN A 233 -8.09 4.78 3.61
CA ASN A 233 -8.84 4.06 4.63
C ASN A 233 -7.88 3.47 5.70
N ILE A 234 -8.21 3.64 6.98
CA ILE A 234 -7.40 3.13 8.10
C ILE A 234 -7.36 1.59 8.16
N ALA A 235 -8.40 0.91 7.65
CA ALA A 235 -8.43 -0.55 7.48
C ALA A 235 -7.35 -1.08 6.52
N ARG A 236 -6.79 -0.22 5.65
CA ARG A 236 -5.64 -0.58 4.82
C ARG A 236 -4.32 -0.52 5.57
N LEU A 237 -4.19 0.42 6.52
CA LEU A 237 -2.92 0.68 7.23
C LEU A 237 -2.69 -0.35 8.34
N ILE A 238 -3.71 -0.62 9.17
CA ILE A 238 -3.57 -1.44 10.38
C ILE A 238 -3.04 -2.86 10.06
N PRO A 239 -3.59 -3.61 9.07
CA PRO A 239 -3.08 -4.96 8.80
C PRO A 239 -1.62 -4.99 8.34
N GLN A 240 -1.14 -3.92 7.68
CA GLN A 240 0.24 -3.83 7.23
C GLN A 240 1.23 -3.70 8.39
N ILE A 241 0.79 -3.36 9.60
CA ILE A 241 1.66 -3.33 10.79
C ILE A 241 2.12 -4.75 11.13
N ALA A 242 1.24 -5.75 10.95
CA ALA A 242 1.49 -7.13 11.32
C ALA A 242 2.67 -7.77 10.59
N VAL A 243 2.96 -7.35 9.35
CA VAL A 243 4.08 -7.91 8.56
C VAL A 243 5.43 -7.63 9.23
N TYR A 244 5.58 -6.48 9.92
CA TYR A 244 6.82 -6.11 10.61
C TYR A 244 7.01 -6.89 11.90
N PHE A 245 5.94 -7.05 12.69
CA PHE A 245 5.96 -7.92 13.87
C PHE A 245 6.23 -9.38 13.48
N HIS A 246 5.62 -9.85 12.40
CA HIS A 246 5.84 -11.19 11.90
C HIS A 246 7.28 -11.39 11.43
N ALA A 247 7.84 -10.44 10.68
CA ALA A 247 9.23 -10.51 10.23
C ALA A 247 10.22 -10.58 11.40
N TYR A 248 10.03 -9.73 12.42
CA TYR A 248 10.83 -9.76 13.63
C TYR A 248 10.71 -11.10 14.38
N GLY A 249 9.48 -11.61 14.52
CA GLY A 249 9.21 -12.91 15.14
C GLY A 249 9.84 -14.08 14.38
N GLN A 250 9.85 -14.05 13.04
CA GLN A 250 10.54 -15.06 12.23
C GLN A 250 12.06 -15.03 12.46
N LEU A 251 12.68 -13.84 12.50
CA LEU A 251 14.11 -13.73 12.77
C LEU A 251 14.49 -14.20 14.18
N LEU A 252 13.64 -13.94 15.18
CA LEU A 252 13.81 -14.50 16.53
C LEU A 252 13.75 -16.04 16.51
N ARG A 253 12.75 -16.60 15.83
CA ARG A 253 12.54 -18.05 15.72
C ARG A 253 13.70 -18.77 15.00
N GLN A 254 14.31 -18.09 14.04
CA GLN A 254 15.44 -18.58 13.27
C GLN A 254 16.81 -18.33 13.97
N ASP A 255 16.81 -17.85 15.23
CA ASP A 255 17.99 -17.46 16.00
C ASP A 255 18.90 -16.43 15.28
N LYS A 256 18.30 -15.61 14.39
CA LYS A 256 19.00 -14.57 13.64
C LYS A 256 19.15 -13.29 14.42
N ILE A 257 18.27 -13.03 15.39
CA ILE A 257 18.35 -11.88 16.30
C ILE A 257 18.01 -12.32 17.72
N THR A 258 18.39 -11.48 18.69
CA THR A 258 17.98 -11.65 20.10
C THR A 258 16.80 -10.75 20.46
N PRO A 259 15.98 -11.11 21.47
CA PRO A 259 14.89 -10.25 21.92
C PRO A 259 15.39 -8.85 22.32
N GLY A 260 14.82 -7.82 21.69
CA GLY A 260 15.20 -6.43 21.93
C GLY A 260 16.31 -5.91 21.02
N GLU A 261 16.92 -6.76 20.19
CA GLU A 261 17.86 -6.34 19.15
C GLU A 261 17.11 -5.51 18.10
N SER A 262 17.59 -4.29 17.85
CA SER A 262 17.00 -3.40 16.85
C SER A 262 17.38 -3.82 15.44
N ILE A 263 16.39 -3.86 14.54
CA ILE A 263 16.60 -4.14 13.11
C ILE A 263 16.15 -2.98 12.22
N ASN A 264 16.77 -2.85 11.06
CA ASN A 264 16.40 -1.87 10.04
C ASN A 264 15.39 -2.48 9.05
N PHE A 265 14.55 -1.65 8.46
CA PHE A 265 13.68 -2.03 7.35
C PHE A 265 13.93 -1.14 6.14
N VAL A 266 14.03 -1.75 4.97
CA VAL A 266 14.16 -1.05 3.69
C VAL A 266 12.84 -1.15 2.93
N ILE A 267 12.24 -0.01 2.62
CA ILE A 267 10.86 0.07 2.15
C ILE A 267 10.79 0.93 0.88
N PRO A 268 10.47 0.33 -0.28
CA PRO A 268 10.10 1.09 -1.47
C PRO A 268 8.79 1.83 -1.23
N ALA A 269 8.80 3.16 -1.35
CA ALA A 269 7.73 4.01 -0.84
C ALA A 269 7.19 4.99 -1.90
N GLY A 270 5.91 4.83 -2.24
CA GLY A 270 5.11 5.83 -2.95
C GLY A 270 4.20 6.58 -1.98
N ASN A 271 2.97 6.10 -1.83
CA ASN A 271 1.91 6.72 -1.02
C ASN A 271 2.12 6.66 0.52
N PHE A 272 3.30 6.23 0.96
CA PHE A 272 3.78 6.16 2.35
C PHE A 272 2.99 5.25 3.31
N GLY A 273 1.99 4.49 2.85
CA GLY A 273 1.20 3.62 3.73
C GLY A 273 2.00 2.49 4.38
N ASN A 274 2.83 1.78 3.61
CA ASN A 274 3.63 0.66 4.12
C ASN A 274 4.75 1.14 5.08
N ALA A 275 5.42 2.25 4.73
CA ALA A 275 6.41 2.91 5.58
C ALA A 275 5.79 3.45 6.88
N LEU A 276 4.57 3.99 6.82
CA LEU A 276 3.83 4.41 8.00
C LEU A 276 3.47 3.21 8.88
N ALA A 277 3.10 2.07 8.32
CA ALA A 277 2.84 0.86 9.10
C ALA A 277 4.10 0.37 9.85
N ALA A 278 5.28 0.47 9.24
CA ALA A 278 6.55 0.18 9.91
C ALA A 278 6.81 1.15 11.08
N TRP A 279 6.49 2.43 10.89
CA TRP A 279 6.58 3.44 11.93
C TRP A 279 5.61 3.14 13.08
N TYR A 280 4.35 2.82 12.78
CA TYR A 280 3.38 2.38 13.78
C TYR A 280 3.90 1.16 14.54
N ALA A 281 4.47 0.15 13.86
CA ALA A 281 5.05 -1.01 14.54
C ALA A 281 6.14 -0.62 15.54
N ALA A 282 7.02 0.32 15.18
CA ALA A 282 8.05 0.85 16.06
C ALA A 282 7.45 1.56 17.29
N GLU A 283 6.44 2.41 17.08
CA GLU A 283 5.76 3.13 18.17
C GLU A 283 4.92 2.20 19.06
N MET A 284 4.48 1.05 18.53
CA MET A 284 3.85 -0.01 19.32
C MET A 284 4.86 -0.78 20.19
N GLY A 285 6.17 -0.57 20.04
CA GLY A 285 7.21 -1.22 20.84
C GLY A 285 8.12 -2.20 20.09
N LEU A 286 7.90 -2.43 18.79
CA LEU A 286 8.81 -3.26 17.98
C LEU A 286 10.22 -2.65 17.96
N PRO A 287 11.30 -3.41 18.23
CA PRO A 287 12.68 -2.93 18.16
C PRO A 287 13.12 -2.63 16.72
N VAL A 288 12.70 -1.45 16.23
CA VAL A 288 13.07 -0.93 14.93
C VAL A 288 14.20 0.08 15.12
N GLY A 289 15.28 -0.08 14.36
CA GLY A 289 16.31 0.93 14.19
C GLY A 289 15.85 1.99 13.19
N ARG A 290 16.36 1.92 11.97
CA ARG A 290 16.13 2.85 10.87
C ARG A 290 15.11 2.30 9.87
N LEU A 291 14.23 3.19 9.43
CA LEU A 291 13.34 2.97 8.29
C LEU A 291 13.99 3.63 7.07
N ILE A 292 14.52 2.82 6.16
CA ILE A 292 15.27 3.27 4.99
C ILE A 292 14.35 3.24 3.78
N LEU A 293 14.04 4.41 3.25
CA LEU A 293 13.04 4.58 2.20
C LEU A 293 13.70 4.77 0.84
N ALA A 294 13.18 4.08 -0.17
CA ALA A 294 13.50 4.37 -1.56
C ALA A 294 12.31 5.04 -2.24
N THR A 295 12.59 6.12 -2.95
CA THR A 295 11.68 6.74 -3.93
C THR A 295 12.36 6.77 -5.29
N ASN A 296 11.61 7.07 -6.36
CA ASN A 296 12.18 7.26 -7.69
C ASN A 296 12.36 8.76 -8.01
N ARG A 297 12.39 9.11 -9.29
CA ARG A 297 12.47 10.49 -9.79
C ARG A 297 11.36 11.41 -9.28
N ASN A 298 10.25 10.86 -8.78
CA ASN A 298 9.24 11.59 -8.04
C ASN A 298 9.72 11.83 -6.59
N ARG A 299 10.52 12.88 -6.41
CA ARG A 299 11.31 13.15 -5.18
C ARG A 299 10.51 13.78 -4.03
N ALA A 300 9.19 13.69 -4.04
CA ALA A 300 8.35 14.30 -3.00
C ALA A 300 8.71 13.78 -1.61
N LEU A 301 8.80 12.46 -1.47
CA LEU A 301 9.17 11.84 -0.20
C LEU A 301 10.59 12.20 0.26
N LEU A 302 11.54 12.27 -0.67
CA LEU A 302 12.91 12.69 -0.37
C LEU A 302 12.96 14.12 0.15
N ASP A 303 12.25 15.06 -0.49
CA ASP A 303 12.24 16.46 -0.06
C ASP A 303 11.59 16.63 1.32
N ILE A 304 10.57 15.84 1.63
CA ILE A 304 9.88 15.89 2.93
C ILE A 304 10.78 15.33 4.03
N VAL A 305 11.28 14.11 3.87
CA VAL A 305 12.04 13.42 4.93
C VAL A 305 13.43 14.02 5.13
N LYS A 306 14.12 14.41 4.04
CA LYS A 306 15.49 14.92 4.11
C LYS A 306 15.57 16.44 4.32
N HIS A 307 14.58 17.19 3.84
CA HIS A 307 14.66 18.66 3.83
C HIS A 307 13.51 19.33 4.58
N GLY A 308 12.53 18.54 5.05
CA GLY A 308 11.31 19.05 5.68
C GLY A 308 10.49 19.90 4.72
N ARG A 309 10.60 19.71 3.40
CA ARG A 309 9.95 20.57 2.39
C ARG A 309 8.81 19.84 1.72
N VAL A 310 7.60 20.35 1.92
CA VAL A 310 6.41 19.91 1.19
C VAL A 310 6.17 20.92 0.08
N ARG A 311 6.21 20.47 -1.17
CA ARG A 311 5.99 21.33 -2.35
C ARG A 311 4.81 20.79 -3.16
N PRO A 312 3.78 21.61 -3.38
CA PRO A 312 2.65 21.25 -4.24
C PRO A 312 3.03 21.33 -5.73
N ASN A 313 2.10 20.91 -6.60
CA ASN A 313 2.14 21.15 -8.06
C ASN A 313 3.41 20.63 -8.76
N ARG A 314 3.91 19.48 -8.34
CA ARG A 314 5.01 18.78 -9.03
C ARG A 314 4.52 18.22 -10.36
N GLN A 315 5.42 18.10 -11.33
CA GLN A 315 5.15 17.35 -12.56
C GLN A 315 5.38 15.86 -12.31
N ALA A 316 4.40 15.03 -12.68
CA ALA A 316 4.52 13.58 -12.60
C ALA A 316 5.56 13.08 -13.61
N ASN A 317 6.43 12.18 -13.16
CA ASN A 317 7.28 11.38 -14.04
C ASN A 317 6.78 9.94 -14.00
N TYR A 318 6.41 9.39 -15.15
CA TYR A 318 6.08 7.97 -15.27
C TYR A 318 7.36 7.17 -15.38
N THR A 319 7.58 6.25 -14.45
CA THR A 319 8.82 5.48 -14.32
C THR A 319 8.55 3.97 -14.42
N MET A 320 9.62 3.17 -14.34
CA MET A 320 9.52 1.70 -14.26
C MET A 320 9.03 1.17 -12.90
N THR A 321 8.87 2.05 -11.90
CA THR A 321 8.33 1.72 -10.58
C THR A 321 7.06 2.55 -10.32
N PRO A 322 5.97 2.31 -11.06
CA PRO A 322 4.82 3.22 -11.07
C PRO A 322 4.05 3.25 -9.74
N GLY A 323 4.27 2.26 -8.85
CA GLY A 323 3.80 2.32 -7.46
C GLY A 323 4.47 3.40 -6.59
N MET A 324 5.58 3.97 -7.07
CA MET A 324 6.34 5.07 -6.46
C MET A 324 6.16 6.40 -7.20
N ASP A 325 5.39 6.45 -8.29
CA ASP A 325 5.11 7.68 -9.06
C ASP A 325 4.08 8.58 -8.35
N VAL A 326 4.44 9.07 -7.17
CA VAL A 326 3.57 9.82 -6.28
C VAL A 326 4.14 11.21 -6.02
N LEU A 327 3.32 12.25 -6.24
CA LEU A 327 3.72 13.64 -6.07
C LEU A 327 3.42 14.17 -4.66
N MET A 328 2.41 13.62 -4.00
CA MET A 328 2.08 13.90 -2.61
C MET A 328 1.68 12.61 -1.89
N PRO A 329 2.59 11.99 -1.11
CA PRO A 329 2.28 10.76 -0.41
C PRO A 329 1.16 10.99 0.61
N ALA A 330 -0.02 10.41 0.37
CA ALA A 330 -1.22 10.72 1.17
C ALA A 330 -1.03 10.42 2.67
N ASN A 331 -0.28 9.36 3.02
CA ASN A 331 -0.07 8.96 4.40
C ASN A 331 0.97 9.80 5.16
N ILE A 332 1.67 10.74 4.49
CA ILE A 332 2.48 11.73 5.20
C ILE A 332 1.62 12.62 6.09
N GLU A 333 0.36 12.88 5.72
CA GLU A 333 -0.60 13.62 6.56
C GLU A 333 -0.75 12.97 7.95
N ARG A 334 -0.84 11.63 8.00
CA ARG A 334 -0.91 10.87 9.27
C ARG A 334 0.39 10.97 10.07
N LEU A 335 1.55 10.84 9.42
CA LEU A 335 2.83 10.94 10.11
C LEU A 335 3.04 12.34 10.69
N LEU A 336 2.77 13.39 9.90
CA LEU A 336 2.89 14.77 10.34
C LEU A 336 2.00 15.06 11.55
N TYR A 337 0.77 14.52 11.55
CA TYR A 337 -0.12 14.64 12.70
C TYR A 337 0.48 14.03 13.97
N GLN A 338 1.09 12.85 13.87
CA GLN A 338 1.68 12.14 15.01
C GLN A 338 2.94 12.83 15.56
N ILE A 339 3.76 13.42 14.69
CA ILE A 339 5.05 14.01 15.13
C ILE A 339 4.96 15.50 15.47
N ALA A 340 3.96 16.23 14.99
CA ALA A 340 3.84 17.66 15.20
C ALA A 340 3.26 18.02 16.57
N SER A 341 3.57 19.22 17.05
CA SER A 341 2.95 19.81 18.23
C SER A 341 2.55 21.27 17.95
N PRO A 342 1.25 21.62 17.97
CA PRO A 342 0.10 20.72 18.11
C PRO A 342 -0.06 19.76 16.91
N PRO A 343 -0.82 18.65 17.05
CA PRO A 343 -0.94 17.62 16.00
C PRO A 343 -1.43 18.15 14.64
N ASP A 344 -2.37 19.09 14.62
CA ASP A 344 -2.99 19.64 13.41
C ASP A 344 -2.21 20.80 12.77
N LYS A 345 -1.01 21.12 13.28
CA LYS A 345 -0.18 22.27 12.87
C LYS A 345 0.00 22.43 11.36
N TYR A 346 0.08 21.32 10.61
CA TYR A 346 0.30 21.33 9.16
C TYR A 346 -0.98 21.13 8.33
N ALA A 347 -2.13 20.91 8.97
CA ALA A 347 -3.38 20.56 8.29
C ALA A 347 -3.80 21.60 7.26
N GLN A 348 -3.77 22.90 7.60
CA GLN A 348 -4.23 23.95 6.68
C GLN A 348 -3.31 24.09 5.46
N TYR A 349 -2.01 23.86 5.59
CA TYR A 349 -1.10 23.87 4.43
C TYR A 349 -1.39 22.72 3.46
N LEU A 350 -1.73 21.54 3.98
CA LEU A 350 -2.13 20.39 3.17
C LEU A 350 -3.49 20.61 2.52
N ILE A 351 -4.45 21.21 3.22
CA ILE A 351 -5.77 21.60 2.67
C ILE A 351 -5.60 22.59 1.53
N ASP A 352 -4.83 23.66 1.74
CA ASP A 352 -4.64 24.73 0.76
C ASP A 352 -3.69 24.33 -0.38
N ASN A 353 -3.10 23.12 -0.32
CA ASN A 353 -2.07 22.65 -1.24
C ASN A 353 -0.94 23.68 -1.41
N LYS A 354 -0.40 24.17 -0.28
CA LYS A 354 0.64 25.21 -0.22
C LYS A 354 2.03 24.63 0.05
N ASP A 355 3.06 25.33 -0.42
CA ASP A 355 4.45 25.04 -0.02
C ASP A 355 4.63 25.39 1.46
N PHE A 356 5.27 24.49 2.21
CA PHE A 356 5.69 24.76 3.57
C PHE A 356 6.95 24.00 3.95
N LYS A 357 7.56 24.46 5.04
CA LYS A 357 8.68 23.77 5.68
C LYS A 357 8.27 23.29 7.07
N LEU A 358 8.68 22.07 7.41
CA LEU A 358 8.69 21.59 8.78
C LEU A 358 9.63 22.45 9.63
N ASP A 359 9.30 22.60 10.90
CA ASP A 359 10.23 23.24 11.81
C ASP A 359 11.40 22.30 12.15
N ALA A 360 12.40 22.81 12.86
CA ALA A 360 13.59 22.04 13.17
C ALA A 360 13.31 20.84 14.09
N ALA A 361 12.33 20.93 14.98
CA ALA A 361 12.02 19.86 15.92
C ALA A 361 11.31 18.70 15.21
N ASP A 362 10.31 19.00 14.38
CA ASP A 362 9.54 18.02 13.62
C ASP A 362 10.41 17.36 12.55
N LEU A 363 11.29 18.13 11.87
CA LEU A 363 12.27 17.57 10.94
C LEU A 363 13.24 16.62 11.64
N LYS A 364 13.77 17.00 12.83
CA LYS A 364 14.67 16.14 13.59
C LYS A 364 13.99 14.83 14.02
N ARG A 365 12.69 14.86 14.35
CA ARG A 365 11.91 13.65 14.63
C ARG A 365 11.85 12.73 13.41
N LEU A 366 11.58 13.27 12.22
CA LEU A 366 11.66 12.49 10.98
C LEU A 366 13.04 11.90 10.74
N GLU A 367 14.09 12.73 10.79
CA GLU A 367 15.46 12.32 10.54
C GLU A 367 15.96 11.27 11.55
N SER A 368 15.44 11.27 12.78
CA SER A 368 15.80 10.30 13.83
C SER A 368 15.34 8.87 13.51
N ARG A 369 14.30 8.72 12.70
CA ARG A 369 13.73 7.41 12.35
C ARG A 369 13.96 7.02 10.90
N PHE A 370 13.88 7.98 9.98
CA PHE A 370 13.85 7.71 8.54
C PHE A 370 15.16 8.11 7.86
N ALA A 371 15.67 7.23 7.01
CA ALA A 371 16.60 7.59 5.94
C ALA A 371 15.85 7.52 4.60
N VAL A 372 16.25 8.30 3.61
CA VAL A 372 15.60 8.30 2.29
C VAL A 372 16.61 8.52 1.18
N GLY A 373 16.43 7.79 0.08
CA GLY A 373 17.15 7.96 -1.16
C GLY A 373 16.21 8.00 -2.37
N ALA A 374 16.68 8.65 -3.44
CA ALA A 374 16.03 8.60 -4.74
C ALA A 374 16.95 7.92 -5.75
N ILE A 375 16.37 7.10 -6.62
CA ILE A 375 17.07 6.37 -7.66
C ILE A 375 16.33 6.52 -8.99
N ASP A 376 17.10 6.62 -10.08
CA ASP A 376 16.59 6.74 -11.44
C ASP A 376 16.56 5.34 -12.11
N GLU A 377 16.09 5.30 -13.36
CA GLU A 377 15.82 4.06 -14.09
C GLU A 377 17.07 3.20 -14.35
N GLU A 378 18.14 3.77 -14.94
CA GLU A 378 19.31 2.97 -15.28
C GLU A 378 20.02 2.37 -14.05
N PRO A 379 20.25 3.12 -12.95
CA PRO A 379 20.79 2.51 -11.73
C PRO A 379 19.89 1.41 -11.18
N THR A 380 18.56 1.53 -11.32
CA THR A 380 17.61 0.48 -10.89
C THR A 380 17.79 -0.80 -11.71
N ILE A 381 17.89 -0.69 -13.04
CA ILE A 381 18.17 -1.85 -13.92
C ILE A 381 19.50 -2.52 -13.55
N ARG A 382 20.55 -1.72 -13.33
CA ARG A 382 21.86 -2.25 -12.91
C ARG A 382 21.81 -2.93 -11.54
N ALA A 383 20.99 -2.41 -10.61
CA ALA A 383 20.79 -3.02 -9.31
C ALA A 383 20.14 -4.40 -9.45
N ILE A 384 19.09 -4.55 -10.27
CA ILE A 384 18.45 -5.86 -10.53
C ILE A 384 19.49 -6.86 -11.04
N ALA A 385 20.22 -6.50 -12.11
CA ALA A 385 21.21 -7.40 -12.71
C ALA A 385 22.27 -7.83 -11.70
N ARG A 386 22.85 -6.88 -10.96
CA ARG A 386 23.86 -7.17 -9.95
C ARG A 386 23.33 -8.07 -8.82
N ILE A 387 22.14 -7.77 -8.28
CA ILE A 387 21.56 -8.57 -7.19
C ILE A 387 21.37 -10.01 -7.67
N TYR A 388 20.85 -10.19 -8.87
CA TYR A 388 20.68 -11.52 -9.47
C TYR A 388 22.04 -12.21 -9.66
N ASP A 389 23.02 -11.55 -10.27
CA ASP A 389 24.37 -12.09 -10.48
C ASP A 389 25.10 -12.49 -9.18
N GLU A 390 24.85 -11.77 -8.08
CA GLU A 390 25.53 -11.97 -6.79
C GLU A 390 24.82 -12.99 -5.87
N THR A 391 23.53 -13.24 -6.08
CA THR A 391 22.69 -13.98 -5.11
C THR A 391 21.77 -15.03 -5.73
N ASP A 392 21.68 -15.10 -7.06
CA ASP A 392 20.68 -15.86 -7.82
C ASP A 392 19.22 -15.50 -7.45
N TYR A 393 19.01 -14.40 -6.72
CA TYR A 393 17.70 -13.96 -6.25
C TYR A 393 17.16 -12.83 -7.13
N LEU A 394 16.03 -13.08 -7.78
CA LEU A 394 15.42 -12.11 -8.69
C LEU A 394 14.47 -11.17 -7.94
N VAL A 395 14.70 -9.87 -8.08
CA VAL A 395 13.89 -8.81 -7.47
C VAL A 395 13.12 -7.99 -8.50
N ASP A 396 11.95 -7.51 -8.09
CA ASP A 396 11.22 -6.48 -8.81
C ASP A 396 11.96 -5.12 -8.74
N PRO A 397 11.70 -4.18 -9.67
CA PRO A 397 12.40 -2.90 -9.71
C PRO A 397 12.21 -2.02 -8.47
N HIS A 398 11.10 -2.15 -7.74
CA HIS A 398 10.88 -1.40 -6.50
C HIS A 398 11.80 -1.93 -5.39
N THR A 399 11.89 -3.24 -5.23
CA THR A 399 12.79 -3.88 -4.26
C THR A 399 14.26 -3.58 -4.59
N ALA A 400 14.65 -3.68 -5.87
CA ALA A 400 16.00 -3.33 -6.32
C ALA A 400 16.36 -1.86 -6.01
N ALA A 401 15.43 -0.93 -6.21
CA ALA A 401 15.59 0.47 -5.81
C ALA A 401 15.84 0.60 -4.30
N GLY A 402 15.09 -0.13 -3.48
CA GLY A 402 15.31 -0.25 -2.04
C GLY A 402 16.74 -0.67 -1.68
N MET A 403 17.19 -1.77 -2.28
CA MET A 403 18.49 -2.38 -2.00
C MET A 403 19.67 -1.48 -2.41
N ASP A 404 19.61 -0.81 -3.56
CA ASP A 404 20.64 0.17 -3.94
C ASP A 404 20.68 1.38 -2.98
N ILE A 405 19.51 1.89 -2.54
CA ILE A 405 19.48 2.96 -1.55
C ILE A 405 20.05 2.51 -0.20
N TYR A 406 19.77 1.28 0.22
CA TYR A 406 20.35 0.69 1.42
C TYR A 406 21.88 0.63 1.35
N GLU A 407 22.45 0.20 0.22
CA GLU A 407 23.90 0.15 0.09
C GLU A 407 24.55 1.54 0.19
N ARG A 408 23.95 2.55 -0.45
CA ARG A 408 24.41 3.94 -0.33
C ARG A 408 24.30 4.43 1.11
N TYR A 409 23.21 4.10 1.79
CA TYR A 409 23.01 4.39 3.20
C TYR A 409 24.10 3.75 4.06
N ARG A 410 24.30 2.43 3.97
CA ARG A 410 25.32 1.67 4.71
C ARG A 410 26.71 2.19 4.45
N GLN A 411 27.06 2.48 3.20
CA GLN A 411 28.36 3.04 2.84
C GLN A 411 28.62 4.38 3.53
N ALA A 412 27.60 5.24 3.63
CA ALA A 412 27.68 6.56 4.21
C ALA A 412 27.65 6.56 5.75
N THR A 413 26.85 5.69 6.37
CA THR A 413 26.63 5.68 7.83
C THR A 413 27.44 4.64 8.58
N LYS A 414 27.92 3.60 7.89
CA LYS A 414 28.49 2.39 8.50
C LYS A 414 27.53 1.69 9.46
N ASP A 415 26.23 1.85 9.23
CA ASP A 415 25.19 1.13 9.97
C ASP A 415 25.09 -0.30 9.43
N ASP A 416 25.71 -1.23 10.16
CA ASP A 416 25.74 -2.67 9.85
C ASP A 416 24.65 -3.45 10.62
N ALA A 417 23.62 -2.78 11.15
CA ALA A 417 22.49 -3.48 11.78
C ALA A 417 21.80 -4.43 10.80
N LYS A 418 21.24 -5.53 11.35
CA LYS A 418 20.46 -6.48 10.55
C LYS A 418 19.29 -5.76 9.89
N THR A 419 19.13 -5.98 8.60
CA THR A 419 18.25 -5.22 7.73
C THR A 419 17.34 -6.16 6.95
N VAL A 420 16.04 -5.85 6.99
CA VAL A 420 15.01 -6.57 6.24
C VAL A 420 14.56 -5.72 5.06
N PHE A 421 14.71 -6.24 3.85
CA PHE A 421 14.21 -5.66 2.60
C PHE A 421 12.77 -6.11 2.38
N VAL A 422 11.86 -5.16 2.29
CA VAL A 422 10.43 -5.44 2.08
C VAL A 422 10.16 -5.56 0.58
N THR A 423 9.81 -6.76 0.11
CA THR A 423 9.33 -6.90 -1.27
C THR A 423 7.94 -6.29 -1.41
N VAL A 424 7.64 -5.69 -2.55
CA VAL A 424 6.33 -5.04 -2.78
C VAL A 424 5.58 -5.63 -3.96
N ALA A 425 6.25 -6.41 -4.79
CA ALA A 425 5.65 -7.12 -5.91
C ALA A 425 6.55 -8.25 -6.36
N SER A 426 5.94 -9.23 -7.01
CA SER A 426 6.69 -10.21 -7.79
C SER A 426 7.39 -9.58 -8.99
N PRO A 427 8.60 -10.06 -9.36
CA PRO A 427 9.33 -9.59 -10.54
C PRO A 427 8.55 -9.81 -11.84
N LEU A 428 7.65 -10.80 -11.90
CA LEU A 428 6.85 -11.09 -13.09
C LEU A 428 5.88 -9.95 -13.44
N ARG A 429 5.50 -9.11 -12.48
CA ARG A 429 4.69 -7.91 -12.74
C ARG A 429 5.43 -6.84 -13.53
N TYR A 430 6.74 -6.95 -13.64
CA TYR A 430 7.61 -5.97 -14.28
C TYR A 430 8.56 -6.64 -15.28
N ALA A 431 8.09 -7.69 -15.97
CA ALA A 431 8.87 -8.50 -16.90
C ALA A 431 9.67 -7.69 -17.92
N LYS A 432 9.14 -6.55 -18.41
CA LYS A 432 9.88 -5.64 -19.29
C LYS A 432 11.15 -5.09 -18.66
N THR A 433 11.06 -4.59 -17.42
CA THR A 433 12.18 -4.00 -16.70
C THR A 433 13.16 -5.09 -16.24
N VAL A 434 12.62 -6.17 -15.68
CA VAL A 434 13.39 -7.30 -15.19
C VAL A 434 14.13 -8.00 -16.34
N GLY A 435 13.43 -8.29 -17.44
CA GLY A 435 14.03 -8.86 -18.64
C GLY A 435 15.06 -7.94 -19.30
N ALA A 436 14.95 -6.61 -19.16
CA ALA A 436 15.98 -5.70 -19.66
C ALA A 436 17.28 -5.81 -18.83
N ALA A 437 17.16 -6.06 -17.53
CA ALA A 437 18.29 -6.34 -16.65
C ALA A 437 18.93 -7.71 -16.95
N LEU A 438 18.12 -8.75 -17.13
CA LEU A 438 18.61 -10.13 -17.34
C LEU A 438 19.12 -10.40 -18.75
N PHE A 439 18.40 -9.93 -19.77
CA PHE A 439 18.62 -10.34 -21.17
C PHE A 439 19.11 -9.20 -22.07
N GLY A 440 19.13 -7.97 -21.55
CA GLY A 440 19.50 -6.75 -22.28
C GLY A 440 18.36 -6.16 -23.12
N GLU A 441 18.30 -4.82 -23.18
CA GLU A 441 17.21 -4.06 -23.81
C GLU A 441 16.95 -4.43 -25.27
N ARG A 442 18.01 -4.71 -26.05
CA ARG A 442 17.88 -5.03 -27.49
C ARG A 442 17.12 -6.34 -27.74
N ARG A 443 17.19 -7.30 -26.82
CA ARG A 443 16.46 -8.56 -26.91
C ARG A 443 15.01 -8.36 -26.50
N VAL A 444 14.78 -7.67 -25.39
CA VAL A 444 13.45 -7.34 -24.87
C VAL A 444 12.58 -6.59 -25.88
N GLN A 445 13.14 -5.61 -26.61
CA GLN A 445 12.38 -4.83 -27.60
C GLN A 445 11.81 -5.66 -28.76
N LYS A 446 12.29 -6.89 -28.97
CA LYS A 446 11.84 -7.77 -30.05
C LYS A 446 10.81 -8.81 -29.60
N MET A 447 10.49 -8.84 -28.32
CA MET A 447 9.60 -9.83 -27.71
C MET A 447 8.29 -9.18 -27.32
N SER A 448 7.20 -9.94 -27.41
CA SER A 448 5.93 -9.56 -26.79
C SER A 448 6.05 -9.58 -25.26
N GLU A 449 5.15 -8.89 -24.58
CA GLU A 449 5.12 -8.85 -23.11
C GLU A 449 4.85 -10.24 -22.51
N THR A 450 4.02 -11.06 -23.17
CA THR A 450 3.76 -12.46 -22.78
C THR A 450 5.00 -13.33 -22.90
N GLU A 451 5.64 -13.37 -24.07
CA GLU A 451 6.87 -14.15 -24.28
C GLU A 451 7.98 -13.74 -23.30
N LEU A 452 8.05 -12.45 -22.97
CA LEU A 452 9.02 -11.95 -22.02
C LEU A 452 8.71 -12.39 -20.59
N THR A 453 7.45 -12.35 -20.19
CA THR A 453 7.03 -12.81 -18.85
C THR A 453 7.29 -14.30 -18.68
N GLU A 454 7.03 -15.12 -19.71
CA GLU A 454 7.34 -16.55 -19.71
C GLU A 454 8.85 -16.81 -19.61
N GLN A 455 9.68 -16.06 -20.34
CA GLN A 455 11.15 -16.22 -20.25
C GLN A 455 11.71 -15.78 -18.89
N VAL A 456 11.19 -14.68 -18.32
CA VAL A 456 11.59 -14.26 -16.96
C VAL A 456 11.15 -15.31 -15.94
N ALA A 457 9.95 -15.88 -16.07
CA ALA A 457 9.48 -16.94 -15.18
C ALA A 457 10.37 -18.18 -15.25
N ALA A 458 10.71 -18.67 -16.44
CA ALA A 458 11.61 -19.80 -16.62
C ALA A 458 13.03 -19.55 -16.09
N GLU A 459 13.58 -18.35 -16.27
CA GLU A 459 14.92 -18.00 -15.74
C GLU A 459 14.94 -17.96 -14.20
N ALA A 460 13.82 -17.55 -13.59
CA ALA A 460 13.71 -17.35 -12.14
C ALA A 460 13.08 -18.53 -11.39
N GLY A 461 12.60 -19.57 -12.09
CA GLY A 461 11.83 -20.67 -11.49
C GLY A 461 10.46 -20.25 -10.95
N LEU A 462 9.79 -19.29 -11.60
CA LEU A 462 8.52 -18.70 -11.19
C LEU A 462 7.33 -19.11 -12.08
N GLU A 463 7.43 -20.24 -12.80
CA GLU A 463 6.38 -20.71 -13.71
C GLU A 463 5.08 -21.03 -12.97
N ASP A 464 5.16 -21.62 -11.78
CA ASP A 464 4.00 -21.92 -10.93
C ASP A 464 3.30 -20.64 -10.44
N GLU A 465 4.06 -19.56 -10.23
CA GLU A 465 3.49 -18.27 -9.89
C GLU A 465 2.77 -17.64 -11.10
N LEU A 466 3.41 -17.67 -12.28
CA LEU A 466 2.82 -17.18 -13.51
C LEU A 466 1.52 -17.90 -13.85
N ALA A 467 1.46 -19.22 -13.65
CA ALA A 467 0.29 -20.04 -13.93
C ALA A 467 -0.95 -19.65 -13.11
N LYS A 468 -0.77 -18.98 -11.95
CA LYS A 468 -1.87 -18.48 -11.12
C LYS A 468 -2.51 -17.22 -11.71
N TRP A 469 -1.81 -16.47 -12.56
CA TRP A 469 -2.31 -15.22 -13.11
C TRP A 469 -2.95 -15.43 -14.48
N LYS A 470 -4.23 -15.07 -14.56
CA LYS A 470 -4.98 -15.04 -15.82
C LYS A 470 -4.90 -13.63 -16.43
N GLY A 471 -4.85 -13.56 -17.76
CA GLY A 471 -4.97 -12.33 -18.51
C GLY A 471 -5.95 -12.51 -19.66
N GLU A 472 -6.71 -11.47 -19.97
CA GLU A 472 -7.65 -11.43 -21.10
C GLU A 472 -7.35 -10.21 -21.99
N ASP A 473 -7.77 -10.25 -23.26
CA ASP A 473 -7.64 -9.08 -24.13
C ASP A 473 -8.46 -7.92 -23.58
N ALA A 474 -7.81 -6.77 -23.35
CA ALA A 474 -8.38 -5.64 -22.63
C ALA A 474 -9.52 -4.93 -23.39
N GLY A 475 -9.64 -5.12 -24.71
CA GLY A 475 -10.56 -4.37 -25.54
C GLY A 475 -10.38 -2.84 -25.39
N VAL A 476 -11.44 -2.07 -25.67
CA VAL A 476 -11.45 -0.61 -25.44
C VAL A 476 -12.08 -0.34 -24.08
N LEU A 477 -11.28 0.11 -23.11
CA LEU A 477 -11.77 0.53 -21.81
C LEU A 477 -12.54 1.87 -21.89
N PRO A 478 -13.57 2.07 -21.05
CA PRO A 478 -14.26 3.35 -20.96
C PRO A 478 -13.32 4.43 -20.42
N GLU A 479 -13.39 5.62 -21.00
CA GLU A 479 -12.57 6.78 -20.59
C GLU A 479 -13.38 7.78 -19.77
N LEU A 480 -12.87 8.12 -18.59
CA LEU A 480 -13.36 9.20 -17.74
C LEU A 480 -12.91 10.56 -18.29
N SER A 481 -13.82 11.53 -18.31
CA SER A 481 -13.43 12.95 -18.49
C SER A 481 -12.96 13.54 -17.17
N ALA A 482 -12.08 14.55 -17.20
CA ALA A 482 -11.62 15.22 -15.99
C ALA A 482 -12.81 15.82 -15.20
N GLY A 483 -12.83 15.65 -13.88
CA GLY A 483 -13.90 16.17 -13.02
C GLY A 483 -15.21 15.41 -13.07
N THR A 484 -15.29 14.25 -13.74
CA THR A 484 -16.57 13.52 -13.91
C THR A 484 -16.73 12.31 -13.00
N MET A 485 -15.83 12.03 -12.05
CA MET A 485 -15.91 10.84 -11.17
C MET A 485 -17.26 10.72 -10.45
N ARG A 486 -17.74 11.81 -9.83
CA ARG A 486 -19.06 11.86 -9.18
C ARG A 486 -20.19 11.47 -10.13
N ARG A 487 -20.18 12.02 -11.34
CA ARG A 487 -21.19 11.74 -12.36
C ARG A 487 -21.14 10.27 -12.80
N THR A 488 -19.94 9.75 -13.06
CA THR A 488 -19.73 8.35 -13.43
C THR A 488 -20.24 7.40 -12.34
N ILE A 489 -20.03 7.72 -11.06
CA ILE A 489 -20.58 6.92 -9.94
C ILE A 489 -22.10 6.82 -10.05
N LEU A 490 -22.79 7.95 -10.23
CA LEU A 490 -24.25 7.99 -10.31
C LEU A 490 -24.79 7.27 -11.57
N GLU A 491 -24.12 7.46 -12.71
CA GLU A 491 -24.51 6.83 -13.99
C GLU A 491 -24.35 5.30 -13.93
N GLN A 492 -23.22 4.81 -13.41
CA GLN A 492 -22.96 3.37 -13.35
C GLN A 492 -23.85 2.64 -12.33
N LEU A 493 -24.28 3.31 -11.27
CA LEU A 493 -25.24 2.74 -10.32
C LEU A 493 -26.70 2.87 -10.80
N GLY A 494 -26.97 3.55 -11.92
CA GLY A 494 -28.33 3.80 -12.39
C GLY A 494 -29.12 4.74 -11.46
N VAL A 495 -28.43 5.53 -10.64
CA VAL A 495 -29.01 6.45 -9.64
C VAL A 495 -29.06 7.89 -10.18
N TYR A 496 -28.63 8.11 -11.42
CA TYR A 496 -28.63 9.42 -12.07
C TYR A 496 -30.00 9.75 -12.70
N GLU A 497 -30.65 10.83 -12.24
CA GLU A 497 -31.78 11.44 -12.95
C GLU A 497 -31.28 12.41 -14.04
N PRO A 498 -31.59 12.18 -15.33
CA PRO A 498 -31.22 13.10 -16.39
C PRO A 498 -31.82 14.50 -16.18
N GLY A 499 -30.96 15.51 -15.99
CA GLY A 499 -31.38 16.92 -15.86
C GLY A 499 -31.26 17.52 -14.46
N SER A 500 -30.81 16.76 -13.45
CA SER A 500 -30.49 17.31 -12.14
C SER A 500 -29.20 18.17 -12.21
N PRO A 501 -29.19 19.43 -11.73
CA PRO A 501 -27.99 20.26 -11.75
C PRO A 501 -26.89 19.63 -10.89
N LEU A 502 -25.65 19.65 -11.41
CA LEU A 502 -24.45 19.11 -10.77
C LEU A 502 -24.08 19.83 -9.48
#